data_AF-K2DKW4-F1
#
_entry.id   AF-K2DKW4-F1
#
_cell.length_a   1.000
_cell.length_b   1.000
_cell.length_c   1.000
_cell.angle_alpha   90.00
_cell.angle_beta   90.00
_cell.angle_gamma   90.00
#
_symmetry.space_group_name_H-M   'P 1'
#
loop_
_entity.id
_entity.type
_entity.pdbx_description
1 polymer ?
#
loop_
_entity_poly.entity_id
_entity_poly.type
_entity_poly.pdbx_seq_one_letter_code
_entity_poly.pdbx_strand_id
1 'polypeptide(L)'
;MNFVSIFSDSAKLADIARSLVNGLGYGSNFSFWTPSIFELIKNNIFPFPWTPPVMPFSIAGFFKIFGITDFAVIATSFFYLLLTLVFVFLLAKKIFKSNLVGALSTLAVGFNYDL
;
A
#
# COMPACT_ATOMS: atom_id res chain seq x y z
N MET A 1 -15.75 -13.08 -4.34
CA MET A 1 -14.47 -13.59 -3.79
C MET A 1 -13.52 -13.81 -4.97
N ASN A 2 -12.81 -12.75 -5.40
CA ASN A 2 -11.85 -12.78 -6.51
C ASN A 2 -10.43 -12.63 -5.93
N PHE A 3 -9.86 -13.72 -5.42
CA PHE A 3 -8.49 -13.70 -4.86
C PHE A 3 -7.43 -13.30 -5.89
N VAL A 4 -7.68 -13.55 -7.17
CA VAL A 4 -6.75 -13.30 -8.26
C VAL A 4 -6.53 -11.79 -8.51
N SER A 5 -7.56 -10.95 -8.35
CA SER A 5 -7.44 -9.52 -8.62
C SER A 5 -6.73 -8.75 -7.49
N ILE A 6 -6.97 -9.12 -6.23
CA ILE A 6 -6.36 -8.43 -5.07
C ILE A 6 -4.87 -8.75 -4.97
N PHE A 7 -4.49 -10.03 -5.15
CA PHE A 7 -3.09 -10.44 -5.16
C PHE A 7 -2.31 -9.72 -6.28
N SER A 8 -2.95 -9.57 -7.43
CA SER A 8 -2.43 -8.86 -8.60
C SER A 8 -2.11 -7.38 -8.31
N ASP A 9 -3.01 -6.65 -7.64
CA ASP A 9 -2.82 -5.22 -7.38
C ASP A 9 -1.79 -4.94 -6.30
N SER A 10 -1.80 -5.71 -5.20
CA SER A 10 -0.80 -5.56 -4.13
C SER A 10 0.61 -5.91 -4.63
N ALA A 11 0.75 -6.98 -5.41
CA ALA A 11 2.03 -7.37 -6.00
C ALA A 11 2.56 -6.30 -6.97
N LYS A 12 1.68 -5.67 -7.76
CA LYS A 12 2.05 -4.58 -8.66
C LYS A 12 2.59 -3.37 -7.90
N LEU A 13 1.92 -2.93 -6.83
CA LEU A 13 2.40 -1.81 -6.02
C LEU A 13 3.73 -2.11 -5.32
N ALA A 14 3.89 -3.34 -4.81
CA ALA A 14 5.14 -3.79 -4.21
C ALA A 14 6.29 -3.83 -5.24
N ASP A 15 6.01 -4.20 -6.49
CA ASP A 15 7.02 -4.25 -7.54
C ASP A 15 7.44 -2.84 -8.02
N ILE A 16 6.50 -1.88 -8.08
CA ILE A 16 6.83 -0.45 -8.29
C ILE A 16 7.72 0.05 -7.14
N ALA A 17 7.36 -0.26 -5.90
CA ALA A 17 8.15 0.12 -4.73
C ALA A 17 9.56 -0.50 -4.73
N ARG A 18 9.68 -1.76 -5.16
CA ARG A 18 10.97 -2.44 -5.32
C ARG A 18 11.85 -1.75 -6.36
N SER A 19 11.27 -1.39 -7.50
CA SER A 19 11.97 -0.66 -8.56
C SER A 19 12.44 0.72 -8.10
N LEU A 20 11.64 1.43 -7.30
CA LEU A 20 12.02 2.70 -6.69
C LEU A 20 13.21 2.56 -5.73
N VAL A 21 13.23 1.53 -4.89
CA VAL A 21 14.34 1.29 -3.95
C VAL A 21 15.63 0.91 -4.68
N ASN A 22 15.53 0.17 -5.79
CA ASN A 22 16.67 -0.23 -6.61
C ASN A 22 17.18 0.88 -7.55
N GLY A 23 16.58 2.08 -7.52
CA GLY A 23 17.00 3.21 -8.36
C GLY A 23 16.59 3.07 -9.84
N LEU A 24 15.68 2.14 -10.15
CA LEU A 24 15.19 1.86 -11.49
C LEU A 24 14.09 2.84 -11.95
N GLY A 25 13.54 3.63 -11.02
CA GLY A 25 12.50 4.63 -11.30
C GLY A 25 11.08 4.13 -11.00
N TYR A 26 10.08 4.91 -11.42
CA TYR A 26 8.67 4.66 -11.12
C TYR A 26 8.01 3.77 -12.18
N GLY A 27 8.13 2.45 -12.02
CA GLY A 27 7.52 1.45 -12.89
C GLY A 27 7.63 0.05 -12.30
N SER A 28 6.97 -0.92 -12.91
CA SER A 28 7.02 -2.34 -12.50
C SER A 28 7.54 -3.21 -13.63
N ASN A 29 8.08 -4.36 -13.29
CA ASN A 29 8.51 -5.42 -14.20
C ASN A 29 7.32 -6.31 -14.61
N PHE A 30 6.15 -6.17 -13.96
CA PHE A 30 4.90 -6.86 -14.30
C PHE A 30 4.08 -6.12 -15.38
N SER A 31 3.68 -6.84 -16.44
CA SER A 31 2.71 -6.42 -17.46
C SER A 31 1.54 -7.40 -17.52
N PHE A 32 0.31 -6.90 -17.37
CA PHE A 32 -0.92 -7.72 -17.44
C PHE A 32 -1.52 -7.83 -18.84
N TRP A 33 -1.15 -6.95 -19.78
CA TRP A 33 -1.86 -6.80 -21.07
C TRP A 33 -0.98 -6.53 -22.30
N THR A 34 0.34 -6.65 -22.22
CA THR A 34 1.22 -6.45 -23.39
C THR A 34 2.53 -7.21 -23.24
N PRO A 35 2.83 -8.17 -24.13
CA PRO A 35 4.19 -8.58 -24.42
C PRO A 35 4.56 -8.02 -25.78
N SER A 36 4.96 -6.74 -25.85
CA SER A 36 5.82 -6.39 -26.97
C SER A 36 7.21 -6.92 -26.60
N ILE A 37 7.61 -8.01 -27.25
CA ILE A 37 8.89 -8.72 -27.05
C ILE A 37 10.10 -7.74 -27.14
N PHE A 38 9.89 -6.60 -27.80
CA PHE A 38 10.85 -5.49 -27.92
C PHE A 38 10.98 -4.60 -26.68
N GLU A 39 9.93 -4.42 -25.85
CA GLU A 39 10.01 -3.65 -24.60
C GLU A 39 10.78 -4.39 -23.50
N LEU A 40 10.63 -5.73 -23.46
CA LEU A 40 11.37 -6.64 -22.58
C LEU A 40 12.91 -6.56 -22.77
N ILE A 41 13.35 -6.14 -23.95
CA ILE A 41 14.78 -6.08 -24.32
C ILE A 41 15.38 -4.69 -24.05
N LYS A 42 14.56 -3.63 -24.01
CA LYS A 42 15.08 -2.25 -24.06
C LYS A 42 15.11 -1.54 -22.71
N ASN A 43 14.17 -1.80 -21.81
CA ASN A 43 14.18 -1.34 -20.42
C ASN A 43 13.31 -2.30 -19.62
N ASN A 44 13.88 -3.04 -18.67
CA ASN A 44 13.18 -4.04 -17.84
C ASN A 44 12.02 -3.49 -16.99
N ILE A 45 11.59 -2.24 -17.19
CA ILE A 45 10.65 -1.51 -16.36
C ILE A 45 9.54 -0.94 -17.24
N PHE A 46 8.30 -1.33 -16.98
CA PHE A 46 7.12 -0.72 -17.58
C PHE A 46 6.70 0.49 -16.75
N PRO A 47 6.69 1.72 -17.30
CA PRO A 47 6.25 2.89 -16.56
C PRO A 47 4.73 2.84 -16.35
N PHE A 48 4.28 2.99 -15.11
CA PHE A 48 2.86 3.05 -14.76
C PHE A 48 2.49 4.41 -14.15
N PRO A 49 2.40 5.48 -14.96
CA PRO A 49 2.12 6.83 -14.48
C PRO A 49 0.71 6.98 -13.89
N TRP A 50 -0.19 6.05 -14.21
CA TRP A 50 -1.58 6.06 -13.75
C TRP A 50 -1.77 5.51 -12.33
N THR A 51 -0.73 4.92 -11.74
CA THR A 51 -0.77 4.41 -10.36
C THR A 51 -0.50 5.56 -9.39
N PRO A 52 -1.40 5.84 -8.43
CA PRO A 52 -1.18 6.89 -7.44
C PRO A 52 0.14 6.67 -6.65
N PRO A 53 0.96 7.72 -6.48
CA PRO A 53 2.31 7.59 -5.96
C PRO A 53 2.39 7.25 -4.46
N VAL A 54 1.37 7.59 -3.68
CA VAL A 54 1.42 7.51 -2.22
C VAL A 54 1.73 6.09 -1.75
N MET A 55 1.01 5.08 -2.24
CA MET A 55 1.21 3.70 -1.79
C MET A 55 2.59 3.13 -2.18
N PRO A 56 3.04 3.22 -3.45
CA PRO A 56 4.38 2.76 -3.81
C PRO A 56 5.52 3.47 -3.06
N PHE A 57 5.43 4.78 -2.84
CA PHE A 57 6.45 5.50 -2.06
C PHE A 57 6.46 5.11 -0.59
N SER A 58 5.28 4.91 0.01
CA SER A 58 5.19 4.43 1.39
C SER A 58 5.80 3.03 1.53
N ILE A 59 5.43 2.08 0.66
CA ILE A 59 6.03 0.74 0.65
C ILE A 59 7.55 0.83 0.43
N ALA A 60 8.03 1.68 -0.47
CA ALA A 60 9.46 1.88 -0.70
C ALA A 60 10.17 2.41 0.56
N GLY A 61 9.53 3.27 1.34
CA GLY A 61 10.01 3.71 2.64
C GLY A 61 10.17 2.55 3.62
N PHE A 62 9.18 1.67 3.73
CA PHE A 62 9.25 0.48 4.57
C PHE A 62 10.29 -0.53 4.05
N PHE A 63 10.45 -0.69 2.74
CA PHE A 63 11.51 -1.51 2.15
C PHE A 63 12.92 -1.01 2.49
N LYS A 64 13.12 0.32 2.62
CA LYS A 64 14.41 0.85 3.09
C LYS A 64 14.70 0.53 4.55
N ILE A 65 13.67 0.36 5.38
CA ILE A 65 13.81 0.08 6.83
C ILE A 65 13.93 -1.42 7.09
N PHE A 66 13.06 -2.23 6.49
CA PHE A 66 12.88 -3.65 6.77
C PHE A 66 13.43 -4.57 5.67
N GLY A 67 13.97 -4.01 4.59
CA GLY A 67 14.36 -4.75 3.38
C GLY A 67 13.17 -5.08 2.48
N ILE A 68 13.46 -5.54 1.26
CA ILE A 68 12.45 -5.95 0.28
C ILE A 68 11.90 -7.33 0.69
N THR A 69 10.85 -7.32 1.50
CA THR A 69 10.20 -8.52 2.06
C THR A 69 8.68 -8.36 2.08
N ASP A 70 7.94 -9.46 2.07
CA ASP A 70 6.48 -9.43 2.20
C ASP A 70 6.04 -8.79 3.52
N PHE A 71 6.85 -8.98 4.57
CA PHE A 71 6.64 -8.35 5.87
C PHE A 71 6.60 -6.82 5.78
N ALA A 72 7.48 -6.20 4.99
CA ALA A 72 7.52 -4.75 4.85
C ALA A 72 6.25 -4.18 4.18
N VAL A 73 5.65 -4.93 3.24
CA VAL A 73 4.37 -4.57 2.63
C VAL A 73 3.24 -4.65 3.66
N ILE A 74 3.18 -5.75 4.42
CA ILE A 74 2.21 -5.93 5.51
C ILE A 74 2.36 -4.85 6.58
N ALA A 75 3.60 -4.52 6.96
CA ALA A 75 3.91 -3.48 7.92
C ALA A 75 3.43 -2.09 7.46
N THR A 76 3.51 -1.81 6.16
CA THR A 76 2.97 -0.57 5.58
C THR A 76 1.46 -0.48 5.79
N SER A 77 0.71 -1.55 5.48
CA SER A 77 -0.74 -1.60 5.69
C SER A 77 -1.10 -1.49 7.18
N PHE A 78 -0.37 -2.19 8.04
CA PHE A 78 -0.58 -2.14 9.49
C PHE A 78 -0.34 -0.73 10.06
N PHE A 79 0.68 -0.03 9.56
CA PHE A 79 0.95 1.37 9.94
C PHE A 79 -0.23 2.29 9.60
N TYR A 80 -0.79 2.18 8.39
CA TYR A 80 -1.95 3.00 8.00
C TYR A 80 -3.22 2.62 8.77
N LEU A 81 -3.39 1.36 9.15
CA LEU A 81 -4.47 0.94 10.05
C LEU A 81 -4.34 1.63 11.42
N LEU A 82 -3.16 1.60 12.04
CA LEU A 82 -2.93 2.29 13.31
C LEU A 82 -3.19 3.80 13.19
N LEU A 83 -2.73 4.41 12.11
CA LEU A 83 -2.95 5.84 11.86
C LEU A 83 -4.44 6.15 11.73
N THR A 84 -5.20 5.28 11.05
CA THR A 84 -6.66 5.38 10.94
C THR A 84 -7.33 5.30 12.30
N LEU A 85 -6.94 4.34 13.16
CA LEU A 85 -7.49 4.21 14.52
C LEU A 85 -7.27 5.46 15.38
N VAL A 86 -6.08 6.07 15.28
CA VAL A 86 -5.76 7.33 15.95
C VAL A 86 -6.65 8.47 15.44
N PHE A 87 -6.79 8.62 14.12
CA PHE A 87 -7.62 9.69 13.57
C PHE A 87 -9.11 9.49 13.86
N VAL A 88 -9.61 8.26 13.85
CA VAL A 88 -10.99 7.94 14.25
C VAL A 88 -11.24 8.34 15.71
N PHE A 89 -10.32 8.00 16.61
CA PHE A 89 -10.41 8.39 18.02
C PHE A 89 -10.49 9.90 18.17
N LEU A 90 -9.55 10.62 17.55
CA LEU A 90 -9.45 12.08 17.63
C LEU A 90 -10.67 12.76 17.02
N LEU A 91 -11.17 12.25 15.90
CA LEU A 91 -12.35 12.78 15.22
C LEU A 91 -13.60 12.64 16.09
N ALA A 92 -13.87 11.43 16.60
CA ALA A 92 -15.06 11.21 17.41
C ALA A 92 -14.98 11.97 18.74
N LYS A 93 -13.80 12.03 19.36
CA LYS A 93 -13.57 12.88 20.55
C LYS A 93 -13.84 14.36 20.25
N LYS A 94 -13.43 14.88 19.09
CA LYS A 94 -13.65 16.28 18.70
C LYS A 94 -15.12 16.60 18.47
N ILE A 95 -15.87 15.69 17.84
CA ILE A 95 -17.29 15.87 17.51
C ILE A 95 -18.17 15.73 18.75
N PHE A 96 -18.01 14.63 19.49
CA PHE A 96 -18.89 14.30 20.62
C PHE A 96 -18.39 14.81 21.97
N LYS A 97 -17.19 15.41 22.02
CA LYS A 97 -16.53 15.91 23.24
C LYS A 97 -16.43 14.84 24.34
N SER A 98 -16.42 13.55 23.96
CA SER A 98 -16.43 12.41 24.87
C SER A 98 -15.33 11.43 24.51
N ASN A 99 -14.48 11.10 25.50
CA ASN A 99 -13.43 10.09 25.32
C ASN A 99 -14.02 8.67 25.16
N LEU A 100 -15.19 8.41 25.76
CA LEU A 100 -15.86 7.12 25.68
C LEU A 100 -16.35 6.86 24.25
N VAL A 101 -16.98 7.85 23.61
CA VAL A 101 -17.40 7.76 22.21
C VAL A 101 -16.19 7.58 21.29
N GLY A 102 -15.10 8.30 21.54
CA GLY A 102 -13.80 8.08 20.90
C GLY A 102 -13.36 6.62 20.94
N ALA A 103 -13.28 6.04 22.14
CA ALA A 103 -12.84 4.66 22.32
C ALA A 103 -13.76 3.65 21.61
N LEU A 104 -15.09 3.82 21.74
CA LEU A 104 -16.06 2.93 21.08
C LEU A 104 -15.98 3.01 19.55
N SER A 105 -15.83 4.20 18.99
CA SER A 105 -15.66 4.37 17.53
C SER A 105 -14.37 3.70 17.04
N THR A 106 -13.26 3.86 17.77
CA THR A 106 -12.00 3.20 17.41
C THR A 106 -12.10 1.69 17.52
N LEU A 107 -12.75 1.15 18.56
CA LEU A 107 -12.99 -0.29 18.68
C LEU A 107 -13.87 -0.80 17.53
N ALA A 108 -14.95 -0.10 17.19
CA ALA A 108 -15.83 -0.47 16.09
C ALA A 108 -15.10 -0.54 14.75
N VAL A 109 -14.20 0.40 14.48
CA VAL A 109 -13.37 0.39 13.26
C VAL A 109 -12.28 -0.69 13.33
N GLY A 110 -11.60 -0.84 14.46
CA GLY A 110 -10.50 -1.81 14.59
C GLY A 110 -10.92 -3.28 14.55
N PHE A 111 -12.15 -3.59 14.92
CA PHE A 111 -12.72 -4.95 14.84
C PHE A 111 -13.54 -5.20 13.58
N ASN A 112 -13.61 -4.24 12.66
CA ASN A 112 -14.30 -4.46 11.40
C ASN A 112 -13.42 -5.31 10.48
N TYR A 113 -13.91 -6.51 10.13
CA TYR A 113 -13.17 -7.49 9.33
C TYR A 113 -13.17 -7.17 7.82
N ASP A 114 -14.08 -6.31 7.36
CA ASP A 114 -14.27 -5.93 5.95
C ASP A 114 -13.50 -4.66 5.57
N LEU A 115 -12.55 -4.22 6.41
CA LEU A 115 -11.77 -2.99 6.22
C LEU A 115 -10.55 -3.17 5.32
#